data_AF-A0A915MHN1-F1
#
_entry.id   AF-A0A915MHN1-F1
#
_cell.length_a   1.000
_cell.length_b   1.000
_cell.length_c   1.000
_cell.angle_alpha   90.00
_cell.angle_beta   90.00
_cell.angle_gamma   90.00
#
_symmetry.space_group_name_H-M   'P 1'
#
loop_
_entity.id
_entity.type
_entity.pdbx_description
1 polymer ?
#
loop_
_entity_poly.entity_id
_entity_poly.type
_entity_poly.pdbx_seq_one_letter_code
_entity_poly.pdbx_strand_id
1 'polypeptide(L)'
;MYFKLIIYIFFSSLLVFPLFSITEEFKADRKGIDNSPLLRYKRGSNYSTLGESMEKVDGESSRLKEKGEKSSGKGSDKSPEKEEAKEKNKNLARILSEKYMVDLLVYSKEGGHKIYSENLQMINIPRGYDAAYAEFHNSELFYFLGIYTEISMNVEIKIGGSNFGIFKWLEKQKYSFGIAEFESMACSFAVFEALGIKNTFNVSSNVFYPVNLQFLDFGGKPLDVTKYRVPGIHTAEPGEWKEGSTVFQENNDLCKFNIQNNKKLNYCKKVYLNDKSEAYYDEFLYKSQVKLYGERPSLMEVLYRKVKLHFVNQHPLGIFKTFPKHEKIVYIGGIHVEEKNILLEKVKKENDKRAMYAGVPLICIPYAADQFYNSSIVEHLGIGIYVKMIKIEEGRDVSDKNLKFEYDFKEAFNEFFSHDKYSKAADNLREKILSNYYNGHKAKDVFLEKISKIIGD
;
A
#
# COMPACT_ATOMS: atom_id res chain seq x y z
N MET A 1 30.31 20.02 -17.78
CA MET A 1 29.42 19.64 -16.67
C MET A 1 28.53 18.51 -17.19
N TYR A 2 28.57 17.31 -16.58
CA TYR A 2 27.82 16.15 -17.09
C TYR A 2 26.42 16.12 -16.50
N PHE A 3 25.42 16.57 -17.27
CA PHE A 3 24.01 16.38 -16.90
C PHE A 3 23.58 14.94 -17.20
N LYS A 4 23.06 14.23 -16.19
CA LYS A 4 22.44 12.90 -16.34
C LYS A 4 20.93 13.07 -16.46
N LEU A 5 20.39 12.87 -17.66
CA LEU A 5 18.95 12.83 -17.89
C LEU A 5 18.39 11.46 -17.54
N ILE A 6 17.23 11.42 -16.88
CA ILE A 6 16.42 10.22 -16.70
C ILE A 6 15.04 10.49 -17.30
N ILE A 7 14.74 9.87 -18.44
CA ILE A 7 13.39 9.88 -19.04
C ILE A 7 12.60 8.76 -18.34
N TYR A 8 11.53 9.12 -17.62
CA TYR A 8 10.69 8.16 -16.91
C TYR A 8 9.37 7.95 -17.66
N ILE A 9 9.18 6.75 -18.22
CA ILE A 9 7.93 6.33 -18.87
C ILE A 9 7.18 5.45 -17.86
N PHE A 10 6.01 5.90 -17.41
CA PHE A 10 5.31 5.31 -16.26
C PHE A 10 4.49 4.06 -16.64
N PHE A 11 5.15 2.90 -16.70
CA PHE A 11 4.47 1.60 -16.76
C PHE A 11 4.08 1.13 -15.36
N SER A 12 2.80 1.32 -14.99
CA SER A 12 2.19 1.01 -13.67
C SER A 12 2.79 1.74 -12.45
N SER A 13 2.07 1.67 -11.33
CA SER A 13 2.22 2.46 -10.10
C SER A 13 3.63 2.57 -9.52
N LEU A 14 3.91 3.69 -8.87
CA LEU A 14 5.07 3.79 -7.97
C LEU A 14 4.92 2.76 -6.84
N LEU A 15 6.01 2.03 -6.54
CA LEU A 15 6.15 1.09 -5.41
C LEU A 15 5.39 -0.24 -5.54
N VAL A 16 5.72 -1.02 -6.57
CA VAL A 16 5.61 -2.49 -6.48
C VAL A 16 6.60 -3.00 -5.43
N PHE A 17 6.12 -3.77 -4.45
CA PHE A 17 6.95 -4.52 -3.50
C PHE A 17 7.63 -5.72 -4.19
N PRO A 18 8.97 -5.85 -4.15
CA PRO A 18 9.65 -7.12 -4.37
C PRO A 18 9.93 -7.76 -3.00
N LEU A 19 9.04 -8.65 -2.54
CA LEU A 19 9.39 -9.59 -1.47
C LEU A 19 10.32 -10.66 -2.06
N PHE A 20 11.61 -10.58 -1.72
CA PHE A 20 12.52 -11.70 -1.90
C PHE A 20 12.32 -12.68 -0.74
N SER A 21 11.52 -13.73 -0.96
CA SER A 21 11.68 -14.96 -0.19
C SER A 21 12.76 -15.81 -0.88
N ILE A 22 13.87 -16.01 -0.18
CA ILE A 22 14.84 -17.06 -0.53
C ILE A 22 14.25 -18.38 -0.02
N THR A 23 13.76 -19.20 -0.92
CA THR A 23 13.40 -20.59 -0.65
C THR A 23 14.02 -21.48 -1.73
N GLU A 24 14.81 -22.45 -1.31
CA GLU A 24 15.51 -23.38 -2.19
C GLU A 24 14.54 -24.21 -3.05
N GLU A 25 14.94 -24.55 -4.27
CA GLU A 25 14.11 -25.29 -5.22
C GLU A 25 13.84 -26.73 -4.75
N PHE A 26 12.60 -27.01 -4.32
CA PHE A 26 12.09 -28.38 -4.29
C PHE A 26 11.65 -28.79 -5.71
N LYS A 27 12.45 -29.66 -6.34
CA LYS A 27 12.06 -30.33 -7.60
C LYS A 27 10.90 -31.29 -7.34
N ALA A 28 9.75 -31.02 -7.97
CA ALA A 28 8.63 -31.93 -8.05
C ALA A 28 8.51 -32.48 -9.48
N ASP A 29 8.73 -33.79 -9.63
CA ASP A 29 8.56 -34.51 -10.89
C ASP A 29 7.09 -34.46 -11.34
N ARG A 30 6.82 -34.08 -12.60
CA ARG A 30 5.50 -34.25 -13.24
C ARG A 30 5.65 -34.79 -14.66
N LYS A 31 5.36 -36.09 -14.80
CA LYS A 31 5.15 -36.72 -16.10
C LYS A 31 3.79 -36.31 -16.67
N GLY A 32 3.80 -35.82 -17.90
CA GLY A 32 2.74 -35.98 -18.92
C GLY A 32 1.35 -35.43 -18.62
N ILE A 33 0.90 -34.50 -19.47
CA ILE A 33 -0.18 -34.74 -20.45
C ILE A 33 -0.05 -33.69 -21.55
N ASP A 34 -0.15 -34.13 -22.80
CA ASP A 34 -0.06 -33.30 -24.00
C ASP A 34 -1.48 -32.97 -24.50
N ASN A 35 -1.67 -31.76 -25.03
CA ASN A 35 -2.67 -31.43 -26.05
C ASN A 35 -2.43 -30.00 -26.57
N SER A 36 -1.91 -29.92 -27.79
CA SER A 36 -1.62 -28.71 -28.57
C SER A 36 -2.88 -28.09 -29.23
N PRO A 37 -2.81 -27.06 -30.11
CA PRO A 37 -1.72 -26.12 -30.40
C PRO A 37 -2.20 -24.64 -30.44
N LEU A 38 -1.40 -23.69 -29.90
CA LEU A 38 -1.50 -22.28 -30.30
C LEU A 38 -0.12 -21.67 -30.53
N LEU A 39 0.04 -20.98 -31.67
CA LEU A 39 1.31 -20.50 -32.19
C LEU A 39 2.04 -19.59 -31.19
N ARG A 40 3.22 -20.00 -30.73
CA ARG A 40 4.18 -19.13 -30.05
C ARG A 40 5.35 -18.78 -30.95
N TYR A 41 5.57 -17.48 -31.09
CA TYR A 41 6.70 -16.89 -31.81
C TYR A 41 8.02 -17.25 -31.10
N LYS A 42 8.99 -17.83 -31.82
CA LYS A 42 10.32 -18.12 -31.27
C LYS A 42 11.08 -16.82 -30.99
N ARG A 43 11.63 -16.67 -29.79
CA ARG A 43 12.87 -15.91 -29.55
C ARG A 43 13.92 -16.87 -28.98
N GLY A 44 15.11 -16.84 -29.56
CA GLY A 44 16.11 -17.89 -29.38
C GLY A 44 16.77 -17.88 -28.01
N SER A 45 16.91 -19.07 -27.44
CA SER A 45 17.89 -19.36 -26.39
C SER A 45 19.23 -19.70 -27.04
N ASN A 46 20.28 -18.97 -26.65
CA ASN A 46 21.65 -19.45 -26.70
C ASN A 46 22.24 -19.16 -25.30
N TYR A 47 22.59 -20.20 -24.55
CA TYR A 47 23.93 -20.35 -23.98
C TYR A 47 24.13 -21.78 -23.46
N SER A 48 25.37 -22.22 -23.45
CA SER A 48 25.82 -23.61 -23.43
C SER A 48 26.05 -24.17 -22.03
N THR A 49 25.89 -25.48 -21.91
CA THR A 49 26.34 -26.31 -20.78
C THR A 49 27.86 -26.41 -20.68
N LEU A 50 28.39 -26.21 -19.47
CA LEU A 50 29.60 -26.75 -18.86
C LEU A 50 29.44 -26.42 -17.35
N GLY A 51 29.72 -27.27 -16.37
CA GLY A 51 30.46 -28.53 -16.36
C GLY A 51 31.48 -28.46 -15.21
N GLU A 52 31.58 -29.52 -14.38
CA GLU A 52 32.53 -29.65 -13.24
C GLU A 52 32.21 -28.75 -12.01
N SER A 53 32.55 -29.11 -10.76
CA SER A 53 32.79 -30.43 -10.14
C SER A 53 32.64 -30.32 -8.61
N MET A 54 32.42 -31.43 -7.91
CA MET A 54 32.36 -31.46 -6.43
C MET A 54 33.78 -31.38 -5.83
N GLU A 55 33.93 -30.61 -4.75
CA GLU A 55 34.85 -30.98 -3.66
C GLU A 55 34.18 -30.76 -2.30
N LYS A 56 34.30 -31.75 -1.42
CA LYS A 56 33.94 -31.65 0.00
C LYS A 56 35.21 -31.33 0.78
N VAL A 57 35.11 -30.46 1.78
CA VAL A 57 36.11 -30.36 2.84
C VAL A 57 35.39 -30.41 4.18
N ASP A 58 35.55 -31.53 4.88
CA ASP A 58 35.17 -31.65 6.29
C ASP A 58 36.14 -30.84 7.15
N GLY A 59 35.62 -30.20 8.20
CA GLY A 59 36.40 -29.32 9.07
C GLY A 59 35.84 -29.29 10.49
N GLU A 60 36.14 -30.31 11.28
CA GLU A 60 35.93 -30.27 12.72
C GLU A 60 36.73 -29.13 13.35
N SER A 61 36.12 -28.36 14.24
CA SER A 61 36.84 -27.53 15.19
C SER A 61 36.21 -27.62 16.57
N SER A 62 37.06 -27.85 17.57
CA SER A 62 36.67 -28.22 18.92
C SER A 62 37.11 -27.17 19.94
N ARG A 63 36.45 -27.17 21.11
CA ARG A 63 36.74 -26.35 22.31
C ARG A 63 36.29 -24.88 22.14
N LEU A 64 35.89 -24.15 23.19
CA LEU A 64 36.15 -24.32 24.62
C LEU A 64 34.87 -24.34 25.48
N LYS A 65 34.95 -24.98 26.65
CA LYS A 65 33.97 -24.84 27.74
C LYS A 65 34.46 -23.75 28.69
N GLU A 66 33.67 -22.70 28.89
CA GLU A 66 33.82 -21.83 30.06
C GLU A 66 32.73 -22.14 31.09
N LYS A 67 33.15 -22.30 32.35
CA LYS A 67 32.26 -22.41 33.50
C LYS A 67 32.01 -21.01 34.04
N GLY A 68 30.84 -20.42 33.72
CA GLY A 68 30.32 -19.23 34.39
C GLY A 68 29.53 -19.61 35.65
N GLU A 69 29.71 -18.86 36.73
CA GLU A 69 29.15 -19.19 38.05
C GLU A 69 27.66 -18.84 38.21
N LYS A 70 27.04 -19.41 39.26
CA LYS A 70 25.62 -19.30 39.56
C LYS A 70 25.28 -17.91 40.12
N SER A 71 24.41 -17.15 39.45
CA SER A 71 23.62 -16.09 40.09
C SER A 71 22.17 -16.54 40.28
N SER A 72 21.80 -16.92 41.50
CA SER A 72 20.41 -17.22 41.88
C SER A 72 19.58 -15.94 41.97
N GLY A 73 18.49 -15.81 41.20
CA GLY A 73 17.60 -14.66 41.39
C GLY A 73 16.61 -14.29 40.29
N LYS A 74 15.75 -15.22 39.84
CA LYS A 74 14.35 -14.96 39.40
C LYS A 74 13.72 -16.27 38.94
N GLY A 75 12.67 -16.71 39.63
CA GLY A 75 11.87 -17.86 39.20
C GLY A 75 11.08 -17.50 37.95
N SER A 76 11.59 -17.87 36.76
CA SER A 76 10.80 -17.81 35.54
C SER A 76 9.79 -18.96 35.57
N ASP A 77 8.54 -18.65 35.89
CA ASP A 77 7.41 -19.59 35.86
C ASP A 77 7.03 -19.98 34.42
N LYS A 78 7.93 -20.76 33.81
CA LYS A 78 7.78 -21.41 32.52
C LYS A 78 7.24 -22.81 32.74
N SER A 79 5.95 -22.92 33.05
CA SER A 79 5.29 -24.22 32.96
C SER A 79 5.34 -24.72 31.50
N PRO A 80 5.57 -26.03 31.24
CA PRO A 80 5.62 -26.57 29.88
C PRO A 80 4.38 -26.23 29.05
N GLU A 81 3.21 -26.19 29.68
CA GLU A 81 1.92 -25.81 29.07
C GLU A 81 1.94 -24.39 28.46
N LYS A 82 2.60 -23.42 29.11
CA LYS A 82 2.72 -22.05 28.59
C LYS A 82 3.61 -21.98 27.35
N GLU A 83 4.67 -22.78 27.29
CA GLU A 83 5.53 -22.84 26.10
C GLU A 83 4.86 -23.61 24.95
N GLU A 84 4.15 -24.71 25.24
CA GLU A 84 3.36 -25.45 24.24
C GLU A 84 2.23 -24.59 23.65
N ALA A 85 1.48 -23.86 24.48
CA ALA A 85 0.44 -22.93 24.02
C ALA A 85 1.02 -21.81 23.15
N LYS A 86 2.19 -21.26 23.53
CA LYS A 86 2.89 -20.24 22.74
C LYS A 86 3.34 -20.79 21.38
N GLU A 87 3.84 -22.03 21.34
CA GLU A 87 4.29 -22.66 20.09
C GLU A 87 3.12 -23.09 19.19
N LYS A 88 1.97 -23.51 19.76
CA LYS A 88 0.72 -23.70 19.02
C LYS A 88 0.21 -22.39 18.41
N ASN A 89 0.21 -21.30 19.16
CA ASN A 89 -0.19 -19.98 18.64
C ASN A 89 0.73 -19.50 17.50
N LYS A 90 2.06 -19.67 17.63
CA LYS A 90 2.98 -19.40 16.51
C LYS A 90 2.70 -20.27 15.29
N ASN A 91 2.46 -21.57 15.47
CA ASN A 91 2.17 -22.47 14.36
C ASN A 91 0.81 -22.16 13.69
N LEU A 92 -0.17 -21.67 14.44
CA LEU A 92 -1.43 -21.16 13.90
C LEU A 92 -1.20 -19.89 13.09
N ALA A 93 -0.52 -18.88 13.64
CA ALA A 93 -0.14 -17.68 12.89
C ALA A 93 0.69 -18.02 11.63
N ARG A 94 1.60 -19.01 11.71
CA ARG A 94 2.40 -19.49 10.58
C ARG A 94 1.55 -20.20 9.52
N ILE A 95 0.70 -21.16 9.90
CA ILE A 95 -0.17 -21.88 8.96
C ILE A 95 -1.19 -20.94 8.32
N LEU A 96 -1.66 -19.94 9.06
CA LEU A 96 -2.42 -18.83 8.48
C LEU A 96 -1.55 -18.12 7.43
N SER A 97 -0.36 -17.63 7.79
CA SER A 97 0.52 -16.93 6.85
C SER A 97 0.98 -17.72 5.62
N GLU A 98 1.09 -19.05 5.72
CA GLU A 98 1.59 -19.94 4.66
C GLU A 98 0.51 -20.35 3.67
N LYS A 99 -0.74 -20.49 4.13
CA LYS A 99 -1.89 -20.78 3.28
C LYS A 99 -2.58 -19.51 2.76
N TYR A 100 -2.30 -18.36 3.37
CA TYR A 100 -3.08 -17.13 3.22
C TYR A 100 -2.16 -15.87 3.41
N MET A 101 -1.89 -15.04 2.36
CA MET A 101 -1.04 -13.81 2.45
C MET A 101 -1.74 -12.40 2.51
N VAL A 102 -1.83 -11.68 3.64
CA VAL A 102 -2.46 -10.33 3.75
C VAL A 102 -1.87 -9.60 4.95
N ASP A 103 -1.63 -8.30 4.81
CA ASP A 103 -1.10 -7.45 5.87
C ASP A 103 -2.18 -7.03 6.89
N LEU A 104 -2.67 -7.98 7.71
CA LEU A 104 -3.42 -7.69 8.93
C LEU A 104 -2.48 -7.69 10.13
N LEU A 105 -2.18 -6.51 10.66
CA LEU A 105 -1.37 -6.39 11.88
C LEU A 105 -2.30 -6.13 13.07
N VAL A 106 -2.28 -7.02 14.05
CA VAL A 106 -3.06 -6.89 15.29
C VAL A 106 -2.15 -7.00 16.51
N TYR A 107 -2.42 -6.20 17.53
CA TYR A 107 -1.64 -6.21 18.77
C TYR A 107 -2.44 -6.90 19.86
N SER A 108 -1.91 -7.98 20.44
CA SER A 108 -2.53 -8.72 21.54
C SER A 108 -1.83 -8.35 22.84
N LYS A 109 -2.50 -7.52 23.66
CA LYS A 109 -2.21 -7.29 25.09
C LYS A 109 -3.27 -6.44 25.77
N GLU A 110 -3.30 -6.52 27.10
CA GLU A 110 -4.07 -5.62 27.96
C GLU A 110 -3.46 -4.19 27.89
N GLY A 111 -4.28 -3.15 28.09
CA GLY A 111 -3.87 -1.76 27.87
C GLY A 111 -2.86 -1.23 28.90
N GLY A 112 -2.06 -0.23 28.50
CA GLY A 112 -0.98 0.35 29.33
C GLY A 112 0.34 -0.42 29.22
N HIS A 113 0.64 -0.96 28.04
CA HIS A 113 1.80 -1.80 27.78
C HIS A 113 2.52 -1.35 26.51
N LYS A 114 3.52 -0.47 26.70
CA LYS A 114 4.44 0.04 25.67
C LYS A 114 4.60 -0.93 24.51
N ILE A 115 4.26 -0.46 23.30
CA ILE A 115 4.50 -1.19 22.06
C ILE A 115 5.99 -1.55 21.93
N TYR A 116 6.29 -2.86 21.98
CA TYR A 116 7.58 -3.41 21.57
C TYR A 116 7.37 -4.34 20.37
N SER A 117 8.34 -4.39 19.46
CA SER A 117 8.28 -5.16 18.21
C SER A 117 7.91 -6.64 18.39
N GLU A 118 8.45 -7.26 19.43
CA GLU A 118 8.26 -8.66 19.82
C GLU A 118 6.88 -8.98 20.40
N ASN A 119 6.07 -7.95 20.67
CA ASN A 119 4.67 -8.08 21.10
C ASN A 119 3.68 -7.86 19.93
N LEU A 120 4.14 -7.41 18.76
CA LEU A 120 3.31 -7.30 17.55
C LEU A 120 3.01 -8.70 17.01
N GLN A 121 1.73 -9.04 16.80
CA GLN A 121 1.32 -10.25 16.12
C GLN A 121 0.80 -9.89 14.73
N MET A 122 1.66 -10.01 13.71
CA MET A 122 1.17 -10.01 12.33
C MET A 122 0.37 -11.30 12.12
N ILE A 123 -0.93 -11.18 11.84
CA ILE A 123 -1.79 -12.31 11.50
C ILE A 123 -2.01 -12.23 10.00
N ASN A 124 -1.10 -12.80 9.22
CA ASN A 124 -1.25 -12.79 7.78
C ASN A 124 -2.42 -13.69 7.31
N ILE A 125 -3.17 -13.26 6.28
CA ILE A 125 -4.58 -13.65 5.95
C ILE A 125 -4.78 -13.76 4.39
N PRO A 126 -5.89 -14.14 3.74
CA PRO A 126 -5.91 -14.59 2.32
C PRO A 126 -5.59 -13.58 1.18
N ARG A 127 -4.38 -13.64 0.60
CA ARG A 127 -4.14 -13.55 -0.87
C ARG A 127 -3.52 -14.87 -1.33
N GLY A 128 -4.11 -15.51 -2.34
CA GLY A 128 -3.57 -16.74 -2.95
C GLY A 128 -2.90 -16.42 -4.27
N TYR A 129 -1.63 -16.80 -4.45
CA TYR A 129 -0.81 -16.38 -5.60
C TYR A 129 -0.99 -17.22 -6.89
N ASP A 130 -2.13 -17.88 -7.06
CA ASP A 130 -2.44 -18.68 -8.26
C ASP A 130 -2.92 -17.82 -9.44
N ALA A 131 -2.82 -18.33 -10.68
CA ALA A 131 -3.19 -17.57 -11.89
C ALA A 131 -4.66 -17.12 -11.93
N ALA A 132 -5.58 -17.82 -11.23
CA ALA A 132 -6.97 -17.40 -11.05
C ALA A 132 -7.11 -16.08 -10.24
N TYR A 133 -6.07 -15.70 -9.50
CA TYR A 133 -6.06 -14.49 -8.67
C TYR A 133 -6.02 -13.19 -9.49
N ALA A 134 -5.54 -13.23 -10.74
CA ALA A 134 -5.63 -12.10 -11.65
C ALA A 134 -7.09 -11.75 -12.03
N GLU A 135 -7.99 -12.74 -12.02
CA GLU A 135 -9.44 -12.52 -12.20
C GLU A 135 -10.08 -12.05 -10.88
N PHE A 136 -9.72 -12.68 -9.75
CA PHE A 136 -10.26 -12.31 -8.43
C PHE A 136 -9.82 -10.92 -7.92
N HIS A 137 -8.66 -10.41 -8.34
CA HIS A 137 -8.18 -9.08 -7.96
C HIS A 137 -9.10 -7.93 -8.41
N ASN A 138 -9.98 -8.19 -9.39
CA ASN A 138 -11.02 -7.25 -9.84
C ASN A 138 -12.43 -7.59 -9.33
N SER A 139 -12.58 -8.64 -8.49
CA SER A 139 -13.88 -9.04 -7.95
C SER A 139 -14.25 -8.21 -6.73
N GLU A 140 -15.38 -7.51 -6.82
CA GLU A 140 -15.99 -6.80 -5.68
C GLU A 140 -16.24 -7.75 -4.49
N LEU A 141 -16.52 -9.02 -4.78
CA LEU A 141 -16.67 -10.10 -3.79
C LEU A 141 -15.45 -10.24 -2.85
N PHE A 142 -14.22 -10.23 -3.39
CA PHE A 142 -13.01 -10.32 -2.56
C PHE A 142 -12.83 -9.06 -1.70
N TYR A 143 -13.14 -7.89 -2.26
CA TYR A 143 -13.02 -6.61 -1.57
C TYR A 143 -13.98 -6.48 -0.37
N PHE A 144 -15.24 -6.92 -0.52
CA PHE A 144 -16.27 -6.79 0.51
C PHE A 144 -16.37 -7.99 1.46
N LEU A 145 -16.26 -9.22 0.94
CA LEU A 145 -16.40 -10.44 1.75
C LEU A 145 -15.07 -11.11 2.04
N GLY A 146 -14.23 -11.33 1.02
CA GLY A 146 -12.90 -11.96 1.11
C GLY A 146 -12.72 -12.90 2.32
N ILE A 147 -11.91 -12.45 3.27
CA ILE A 147 -11.61 -13.18 4.51
C ILE A 147 -12.68 -13.08 5.61
N TYR A 148 -13.53 -12.05 5.57
CA TYR A 148 -14.64 -11.96 6.52
C TYR A 148 -15.54 -13.21 6.43
N THR A 149 -15.73 -13.80 5.25
CA THR A 149 -16.42 -15.09 5.08
C THR A 149 -15.77 -16.24 5.87
N GLU A 150 -14.46 -16.49 5.69
CA GLU A 150 -13.76 -17.61 6.34
C GLU A 150 -13.71 -17.45 7.87
N ILE A 151 -13.48 -16.22 8.34
CA ILE A 151 -13.54 -15.91 9.76
C ILE A 151 -14.97 -16.06 10.30
N SER A 152 -15.97 -15.40 9.71
CA SER A 152 -17.33 -15.39 10.27
C SER A 152 -17.98 -16.77 10.24
N MET A 153 -17.61 -17.66 9.32
CA MET A 153 -18.02 -19.07 9.34
C MET A 153 -17.26 -19.94 10.36
N ASN A 154 -16.22 -19.39 11.01
CA ASN A 154 -15.33 -20.10 11.94
C ASN A 154 -14.78 -21.40 11.32
N VAL A 155 -14.28 -21.30 10.08
CA VAL A 155 -13.68 -22.43 9.34
C VAL A 155 -12.64 -23.13 10.21
N GLU A 156 -12.68 -24.46 10.25
CA GLU A 156 -11.70 -25.24 11.02
C GLU A 156 -10.42 -25.46 10.21
N ILE A 157 -9.28 -25.12 10.82
CA ILE A 157 -7.96 -25.42 10.30
C ILE A 157 -7.20 -26.36 11.24
N LYS A 158 -6.54 -27.34 10.64
CA LYS A 158 -5.83 -28.41 11.36
C LYS A 158 -4.36 -28.02 11.59
N ILE A 159 -3.92 -28.14 12.84
CA ILE A 159 -2.55 -27.87 13.29
C ILE A 159 -2.07 -29.08 14.08
N GLY A 160 -1.12 -29.82 13.51
CA GLY A 160 -0.74 -31.12 14.04
C GLY A 160 -1.96 -32.04 14.15
N GLY A 161 -2.26 -32.48 15.38
CA GLY A 161 -3.39 -33.37 15.68
C GLY A 161 -4.72 -32.68 16.00
N SER A 162 -4.79 -31.34 16.04
CA SER A 162 -5.96 -30.61 16.55
C SER A 162 -6.57 -29.66 15.52
N ASN A 163 -7.90 -29.52 15.55
CA ASN A 163 -8.64 -28.54 14.74
C ASN A 163 -8.88 -27.26 15.55
N PHE A 164 -8.78 -26.12 14.88
CA PHE A 164 -9.02 -24.79 15.43
C PHE A 164 -9.99 -24.03 14.52
N GLY A 165 -11.15 -23.65 15.06
CA GLY A 165 -12.02 -22.68 14.40
C GLY A 165 -11.41 -21.29 14.45
N ILE A 166 -11.23 -20.65 13.29
CA ILE A 166 -10.44 -19.41 13.17
C ILE A 166 -11.01 -18.29 14.06
N PHE A 167 -12.32 -18.00 13.99
CA PHE A 167 -12.95 -16.96 14.82
C PHE A 167 -12.72 -17.18 16.32
N LYS A 168 -13.05 -18.38 16.82
CA LYS A 168 -12.93 -18.73 18.24
C LYS A 168 -11.48 -18.70 18.73
N TRP A 169 -10.51 -18.85 17.85
CA TRP A 169 -9.11 -18.66 18.22
C TRP A 169 -8.73 -17.17 18.23
N LEU A 170 -9.13 -16.39 17.24
CA LEU A 170 -8.86 -14.95 17.16
C LEU A 170 -9.51 -14.17 18.31
N GLU A 171 -10.78 -14.44 18.59
CA GLU A 171 -11.56 -13.85 19.70
C GLU A 171 -10.84 -13.97 21.05
N LYS A 172 -10.20 -15.12 21.30
CA LYS A 172 -9.45 -15.39 22.54
C LYS A 172 -8.17 -14.58 22.70
N GLN A 173 -7.61 -14.01 21.63
CA GLN A 173 -6.34 -13.28 21.72
C GLN A 173 -6.48 -11.86 22.29
N LYS A 174 -7.70 -11.30 22.38
CA LYS A 174 -8.00 -9.95 22.91
C LYS A 174 -7.08 -8.84 22.36
N TYR A 175 -7.40 -8.34 21.17
CA TYR A 175 -6.57 -7.32 20.52
C TYR A 175 -6.82 -5.90 21.03
N SER A 176 -5.75 -5.13 21.24
CA SER A 176 -5.79 -3.72 21.61
C SER A 176 -6.03 -2.82 20.38
N PHE A 177 -5.57 -3.24 19.19
CA PHE A 177 -5.81 -2.57 17.91
C PHE A 177 -5.62 -3.51 16.70
N GLY A 178 -6.08 -3.05 15.52
CA GLY A 178 -5.84 -3.67 14.22
C GLY A 178 -5.49 -2.67 13.11
N ILE A 179 -4.68 -3.10 12.14
CA ILE A 179 -4.22 -2.31 10.98
C ILE A 179 -4.47 -3.10 9.68
N ALA A 180 -5.01 -2.44 8.64
CA ALA A 180 -5.26 -3.02 7.31
C ALA A 180 -5.28 -1.95 6.21
N GLU A 181 -5.24 -2.36 4.93
CA GLU A 181 -5.44 -1.47 3.77
C GLU A 181 -6.88 -1.49 3.26
N PHE A 182 -7.63 -0.41 3.50
CA PHE A 182 -9.03 -0.26 3.15
C PHE A 182 -9.24 -0.15 1.62
N GLU A 183 -8.30 0.49 0.91
CA GLU A 183 -8.42 0.68 -0.53
C GLU A 183 -8.29 -0.65 -1.32
N SER A 184 -7.67 -1.68 -0.75
CA SER A 184 -7.52 -3.01 -1.39
C SER A 184 -8.32 -4.13 -0.70
N MET A 185 -8.56 -4.06 0.61
CA MET A 185 -9.04 -5.20 1.43
C MET A 185 -9.97 -4.73 2.55
N ALA A 186 -11.02 -3.98 2.21
CA ALA A 186 -11.96 -3.38 3.17
C ALA A 186 -12.68 -4.41 4.07
N CYS A 187 -12.88 -5.65 3.60
CA CYS A 187 -13.37 -6.79 4.39
C CYS A 187 -12.59 -7.03 5.70
N SER A 188 -11.32 -6.61 5.79
CA SER A 188 -10.52 -6.64 7.03
C SER A 188 -11.15 -5.82 8.17
N PHE A 189 -11.84 -4.72 7.85
CA PHE A 189 -12.51 -3.88 8.85
C PHE A 189 -13.81 -4.49 9.36
N ALA A 190 -14.47 -5.33 8.55
CA ALA A 190 -15.59 -6.17 9.01
C ALA A 190 -15.12 -7.25 10.01
N VAL A 191 -13.94 -7.83 9.78
CA VAL A 191 -13.27 -8.74 10.73
C VAL A 191 -12.96 -8.02 12.05
N PHE A 192 -12.39 -6.81 11.99
CA PHE A 192 -12.11 -6.03 13.21
C PHE A 192 -13.38 -5.77 14.03
N GLU A 193 -14.49 -5.43 13.36
CA GLU A 193 -15.77 -5.19 14.01
C GLU A 193 -16.34 -6.47 14.64
N ALA A 194 -16.34 -7.58 13.90
CA ALA A 194 -16.81 -8.88 14.41
C ALA A 194 -15.99 -9.41 15.61
N LEU A 195 -14.71 -9.04 15.69
CA LEU A 195 -13.83 -9.32 16.83
C LEU A 195 -13.87 -8.25 17.94
N GLY A 196 -14.71 -7.22 17.82
CA GLY A 196 -14.87 -6.16 18.82
C GLY A 196 -13.68 -5.18 18.94
N ILE A 197 -12.80 -5.12 17.94
CA ILE A 197 -11.57 -4.31 17.95
C ILE A 197 -11.92 -2.84 17.72
N LYS A 198 -11.87 -2.03 18.78
CA LYS A 198 -12.30 -0.61 18.76
C LYS A 198 -11.29 0.36 18.16
N ASN A 199 -10.00 0.01 18.18
CA ASN A 199 -8.92 0.83 17.64
C ASN A 199 -8.47 0.25 16.31
N THR A 200 -8.90 0.85 15.21
CA THR A 200 -8.57 0.38 13.86
C THR A 200 -7.85 1.48 13.08
N PHE A 201 -6.86 1.09 12.29
CA PHE A 201 -6.03 2.00 11.52
C PHE A 201 -6.01 1.56 10.05
N ASN A 202 -6.24 2.50 9.13
CA ASN A 202 -6.03 2.29 7.70
C ASN A 202 -4.57 2.60 7.35
N VAL A 203 -3.94 1.77 6.54
CA VAL A 203 -2.67 2.07 5.85
C VAL A 203 -2.92 2.02 4.36
N SER A 204 -2.60 3.08 3.62
CA SER A 204 -2.79 3.15 2.18
C SER A 204 -1.46 3.29 1.46
N SER A 205 -1.19 2.38 0.52
CA SER A 205 -0.02 2.42 -0.37
C SER A 205 -0.08 3.58 -1.38
N ASN A 206 -1.26 4.15 -1.61
CA ASN A 206 -1.55 5.17 -2.62
C ASN A 206 -1.66 6.59 -2.03
N VAL A 207 -1.76 7.58 -2.92
CA VAL A 207 -2.18 8.95 -2.57
C VAL A 207 -3.60 8.97 -2.00
N PHE A 208 -3.89 9.87 -1.06
CA PHE A 208 -5.24 9.94 -0.49
C PHE A 208 -6.21 10.55 -1.50
N TYR A 209 -7.07 9.73 -2.08
CA TYR A 209 -8.05 10.19 -3.05
C TYR A 209 -9.09 11.11 -2.39
N PRO A 210 -9.36 12.33 -2.93
CA PRO A 210 -10.39 13.22 -2.40
C PRO A 210 -11.76 12.53 -2.21
N VAL A 211 -12.09 11.57 -3.06
CA VAL A 211 -13.33 10.79 -3.03
C VAL A 211 -13.57 10.05 -1.70
N ASN A 212 -12.52 9.75 -0.93
CA ASN A 212 -12.65 9.08 0.37
C ASN A 212 -12.95 10.06 1.51
N LEU A 213 -12.67 11.35 1.34
CA LEU A 213 -12.89 12.38 2.38
C LEU A 213 -14.37 12.58 2.70
N GLN A 214 -15.27 12.29 1.76
CA GLN A 214 -16.72 12.41 1.95
C GLN A 214 -17.24 11.52 3.09
N PHE A 215 -16.52 10.44 3.42
CA PHE A 215 -16.87 9.48 4.47
C PHE A 215 -16.29 9.88 5.85
N LEU A 216 -15.53 10.98 5.92
CA LEU A 216 -14.96 11.54 7.14
C LEU A 216 -15.81 12.71 7.64
N ASP A 217 -15.98 12.80 8.95
CA ASP A 217 -16.71 13.90 9.60
C ASP A 217 -15.78 15.08 9.88
N PHE A 218 -16.07 16.22 9.26
CA PHE A 218 -15.41 17.50 9.51
C PHE A 218 -16.35 18.35 10.39
N GLY A 219 -16.12 18.32 11.71
CA GLY A 219 -16.99 19.02 12.67
C GLY A 219 -18.42 18.47 12.69
N GLY A 220 -18.58 17.15 12.57
CA GLY A 220 -19.89 16.47 12.58
C GLY A 220 -20.68 16.58 11.27
N LYS A 221 -20.03 16.97 10.16
CA LYS A 221 -20.64 17.00 8.82
C LYS A 221 -19.74 16.27 7.81
N PRO A 222 -20.30 15.51 6.85
CA PRO A 222 -19.55 14.96 5.73
C PRO A 222 -18.81 16.05 4.95
N LEU A 223 -17.61 15.76 4.45
CA LEU A 223 -16.89 16.74 3.65
C LEU A 223 -17.55 16.96 2.29
N ASP A 224 -17.93 18.21 2.02
CA ASP A 224 -18.24 18.64 0.66
C ASP A 224 -16.94 18.85 -0.13
N VAL A 225 -16.41 17.75 -0.68
CA VAL A 225 -15.19 17.76 -1.50
C VAL A 225 -15.30 18.66 -2.74
N THR A 226 -16.52 19.06 -3.14
CA THR A 226 -16.75 19.90 -4.32
C THR A 226 -16.32 21.35 -4.12
N LYS A 227 -16.12 21.75 -2.85
CA LYS A 227 -15.52 23.04 -2.47
C LYS A 227 -14.01 23.08 -2.62
N TYR A 228 -13.36 21.92 -2.82
CA TYR A 228 -11.91 21.82 -2.82
C TYR A 228 -11.36 21.91 -4.23
N ARG A 229 -10.50 22.91 -4.41
CA ARG A 229 -9.87 23.26 -5.67
C ARG A 229 -8.62 22.39 -5.86
N VAL A 230 -8.84 21.14 -6.26
CA VAL A 230 -7.79 20.13 -6.54
C VAL A 230 -7.96 19.55 -7.95
N PRO A 231 -6.86 19.29 -8.69
CA PRO A 231 -6.92 18.61 -9.99
C PRO A 231 -7.60 17.24 -9.90
N GLY A 232 -8.32 16.85 -10.96
CA GLY A 232 -9.01 15.56 -11.01
C GLY A 232 -8.01 14.39 -11.11
N ILE A 233 -8.20 13.34 -10.31
CA ILE A 233 -7.22 12.23 -10.17
C ILE A 233 -6.80 11.64 -11.53
N HIS A 234 -7.77 11.45 -12.42
CA HIS A 234 -7.62 10.82 -13.75
C HIS A 234 -7.72 11.82 -14.91
N THR A 235 -7.89 13.11 -14.61
CA THR A 235 -8.20 14.17 -15.58
C THR A 235 -7.34 15.42 -15.39
N ALA A 236 -6.30 15.34 -14.55
CA ALA A 236 -5.41 16.48 -14.30
C ALA A 236 -4.68 16.89 -15.58
N GLU A 237 -4.72 18.18 -15.91
CA GLU A 237 -4.07 18.77 -17.07
C GLU A 237 -2.78 19.54 -16.66
N PRO A 238 -1.82 19.74 -17.57
CA PRO A 238 -0.66 20.58 -17.29
C PRO A 238 -1.07 22.00 -16.89
N GLY A 239 -0.45 22.53 -15.83
CA GLY A 239 -0.68 23.88 -15.32
C GLY A 239 -1.94 24.11 -14.47
N GLU A 240 -2.83 23.12 -14.28
CA GLU A 240 -4.08 23.31 -13.51
C GLU A 240 -3.86 23.78 -12.07
N TRP A 241 -2.72 23.45 -11.48
CA TRP A 241 -2.33 23.81 -10.12
C TRP A 241 -1.91 25.29 -9.95
N LYS A 242 -1.68 26.03 -11.04
CA LYS A 242 -1.19 27.42 -11.00
C LYS A 242 -2.27 28.33 -10.45
N GLU A 243 -1.88 29.29 -9.60
CA GLU A 243 -2.81 30.31 -9.11
C GLU A 243 -3.37 31.11 -10.30
N GLY A 244 -4.69 31.31 -10.33
CA GLY A 244 -5.38 31.90 -11.48
C GLY A 244 -5.66 30.97 -12.67
N SER A 245 -5.31 29.68 -12.60
CA SER A 245 -5.64 28.70 -13.65
C SER A 245 -7.15 28.65 -13.94
N THR A 246 -7.50 28.20 -15.15
CA THR A 246 -8.90 28.04 -15.60
C THR A 246 -9.72 27.14 -14.69
N VAL A 247 -9.11 26.13 -14.05
CA VAL A 247 -9.75 25.25 -13.05
C VAL A 247 -10.22 26.00 -11.80
N PHE A 248 -9.62 27.15 -11.50
CA PHE A 248 -9.96 27.97 -10.34
C PHE A 248 -10.88 29.16 -10.68
N GLN A 249 -11.31 29.29 -11.93
CA GLN A 249 -12.25 30.31 -12.38
C GLN A 249 -13.67 29.72 -12.38
N GLU A 250 -14.55 30.21 -11.49
CA GLU A 250 -15.85 29.57 -11.21
C GLU A 250 -16.79 29.47 -12.43
N ASN A 251 -16.65 30.39 -13.39
CA ASN A 251 -17.43 30.40 -14.62
C ASN A 251 -16.79 29.61 -15.77
N ASN A 252 -15.59 29.06 -15.59
CA ASN A 252 -14.88 28.30 -16.63
C ASN A 252 -15.42 26.86 -16.76
N ASP A 253 -15.53 26.37 -17.99
CA ASP A 253 -16.13 25.05 -18.24
C ASP A 253 -15.27 23.89 -17.72
N LEU A 254 -13.94 24.04 -17.66
CA LEU A 254 -13.06 23.05 -17.05
C LEU A 254 -13.22 22.98 -15.52
N CYS A 255 -13.44 24.12 -14.86
CA CYS A 255 -13.79 24.18 -13.44
C CYS A 255 -15.13 23.46 -13.18
N LYS A 256 -16.17 23.78 -13.95
CA LYS A 256 -17.48 23.11 -13.88
C LYS A 256 -17.37 21.61 -14.13
N PHE A 257 -16.60 21.20 -15.14
CA PHE A 257 -16.33 19.80 -15.48
C PHE A 257 -15.63 19.06 -14.33
N ASN A 258 -14.56 19.63 -13.76
CA ASN A 258 -13.85 19.01 -12.63
C ASN A 258 -14.75 18.90 -11.38
N ILE A 259 -15.60 19.90 -11.10
CA ILE A 259 -16.62 19.82 -10.03
C ILE A 259 -17.65 18.71 -10.30
N GLN A 260 -18.15 18.60 -11.53
CA GLN A 260 -19.11 17.55 -11.92
C GLN A 260 -18.48 16.15 -11.87
N ASN A 261 -17.24 16.00 -12.33
CA ASN A 261 -16.50 14.75 -12.28
C ASN A 261 -16.26 14.31 -10.83
N ASN A 262 -15.84 15.23 -9.94
CA ASN A 262 -15.72 14.94 -8.52
C ASN A 262 -17.07 14.53 -7.90
N LYS A 263 -18.18 15.23 -8.19
CA LYS A 263 -19.54 14.83 -7.77
C LYS A 263 -19.91 13.41 -8.24
N LYS A 264 -19.62 13.07 -9.49
CA LYS A 264 -19.86 11.75 -10.08
C LYS A 264 -19.02 10.67 -9.38
N LEU A 265 -17.72 10.88 -9.24
CA LEU A 265 -16.80 9.96 -8.57
C LEU A 265 -17.22 9.71 -7.11
N ASN A 266 -17.64 10.76 -6.38
CA ASN A 266 -18.15 10.63 -5.01
C ASN A 266 -19.37 9.72 -4.95
N TYR A 267 -20.37 10.00 -5.79
CA TYR A 267 -21.60 9.22 -5.86
C TYR A 267 -21.30 7.75 -6.22
N CYS A 268 -20.50 7.52 -7.26
CA CYS A 268 -20.08 6.19 -7.66
C CYS A 268 -19.32 5.46 -6.53
N LYS A 269 -18.42 6.13 -5.81
CA LYS A 269 -17.69 5.52 -4.68
C LYS A 269 -18.61 5.25 -3.48
N LYS A 270 -19.64 6.08 -3.23
CA LYS A 270 -20.63 5.84 -2.19
C LYS A 270 -21.51 4.62 -2.52
N VAL A 271 -22.07 4.56 -3.73
CA VAL A 271 -22.83 3.40 -4.22
C VAL A 271 -21.98 2.13 -4.20
N TYR A 272 -20.71 2.25 -4.62
CA TYR A 272 -19.76 1.15 -4.55
C TYR A 272 -19.52 0.69 -3.11
N LEU A 273 -19.18 1.59 -2.17
CA LEU A 273 -18.90 1.17 -0.80
C LEU A 273 -20.14 0.70 -0.05
N ASN A 274 -21.30 1.34 -0.21
CA ASN A 274 -22.48 0.99 0.58
C ASN A 274 -23.30 -0.08 -0.11
N ASP A 275 -24.00 0.28 -1.19
CA ASP A 275 -25.02 -0.53 -1.86
C ASP A 275 -24.46 -1.87 -2.35
N LYS A 276 -23.22 -1.91 -2.88
CA LYS A 276 -22.58 -3.21 -3.21
C LYS A 276 -22.21 -4.00 -1.97
N SER A 277 -21.62 -3.39 -0.93
CA SER A 277 -21.28 -4.14 0.29
C SER A 277 -22.52 -4.76 0.95
N GLU A 278 -23.63 -4.03 0.94
CA GLU A 278 -24.92 -4.50 1.45
C GLU A 278 -25.42 -5.70 0.66
N ALA A 279 -25.47 -5.60 -0.67
CA ALA A 279 -25.87 -6.70 -1.55
C ALA A 279 -24.99 -7.94 -1.38
N TYR A 280 -23.66 -7.78 -1.25
CA TYR A 280 -22.75 -8.89 -0.99
C TYR A 280 -22.95 -9.51 0.40
N TYR A 281 -23.21 -8.72 1.44
CA TYR A 281 -23.54 -9.23 2.77
C TYR A 281 -24.88 -9.97 2.79
N ASP A 282 -25.90 -9.46 2.10
CA ASP A 282 -27.21 -10.13 1.96
C ASP A 282 -27.10 -11.44 1.21
N GLU A 283 -26.40 -11.45 0.05
CA GLU A 283 -26.16 -12.66 -0.73
C GLU A 283 -25.41 -13.72 0.08
N PHE A 284 -24.40 -13.32 0.86
CA PHE A 284 -23.64 -14.21 1.73
C PHE A 284 -24.47 -14.78 2.89
N LEU A 285 -25.22 -13.92 3.60
CA LEU A 285 -26.08 -14.33 4.71
C LEU A 285 -27.20 -15.26 4.23
N TYR A 286 -27.78 -14.99 3.05
CA TYR A 286 -28.80 -15.84 2.44
C TYR A 286 -28.23 -17.19 1.98
N LYS A 287 -27.11 -17.19 1.24
CA LYS A 287 -26.52 -18.43 0.69
C LYS A 287 -25.89 -19.33 1.75
N SER A 288 -25.27 -18.75 2.78
CA SER A 288 -24.48 -19.54 3.72
C SER A 288 -25.34 -20.52 4.53
N GLN A 289 -26.59 -20.16 4.86
CA GLN A 289 -27.49 -20.92 5.77
C GLN A 289 -26.85 -21.30 7.13
N VAL A 290 -25.68 -20.74 7.43
CA VAL A 290 -24.82 -21.10 8.54
C VAL A 290 -24.86 -19.97 9.56
N LYS A 291 -24.90 -20.34 10.84
CA LYS A 291 -24.78 -19.38 11.93
C LYS A 291 -23.40 -18.72 11.88
N LEU A 292 -23.37 -17.44 11.53
CA LEU A 292 -22.15 -16.64 11.62
C LEU A 292 -21.71 -16.46 13.08
N TYR A 293 -20.41 -16.29 13.25
CA TYR A 293 -19.78 -15.80 14.46
C TYR A 293 -19.50 -14.29 14.30
N GLY A 294 -19.94 -13.52 15.29
CA GLY A 294 -20.06 -12.06 15.18
C GLY A 294 -21.44 -11.61 14.69
N GLU A 295 -21.66 -10.29 14.66
CA GLU A 295 -22.85 -9.67 14.07
C GLU A 295 -22.65 -9.44 12.56
N ARG A 296 -23.74 -9.12 11.83
CA ARG A 296 -23.62 -8.60 10.46
C ARG A 296 -22.72 -7.36 10.46
N PRO A 297 -21.73 -7.23 9.56
CA PRO A 297 -20.88 -6.06 9.52
C PRO A 297 -21.68 -4.80 9.17
N SER A 298 -21.21 -3.67 9.69
CA SER A 298 -21.61 -2.35 9.23
C SER A 298 -21.25 -2.18 7.74
N LEU A 299 -22.00 -1.32 7.04
CA LEU A 299 -21.67 -0.88 5.68
C LEU A 299 -20.26 -0.27 5.61
N MET A 300 -19.60 -0.35 4.45
CA MET A 300 -18.21 0.08 4.34
C MET A 300 -17.99 1.57 4.63
N GLU A 301 -18.92 2.47 4.34
CA GLU A 301 -18.83 3.87 4.80
C GLU A 301 -18.72 3.96 6.34
N VAL A 302 -19.51 3.16 7.05
CA VAL A 302 -19.54 3.16 8.52
C VAL A 302 -18.24 2.56 9.07
N LEU A 303 -17.73 1.49 8.46
CA LEU A 303 -16.43 0.92 8.80
C LEU A 303 -15.28 1.92 8.54
N TYR A 304 -15.28 2.62 7.40
CA TYR A 304 -14.31 3.67 7.07
C TYR A 304 -14.34 4.79 8.09
N ARG A 305 -15.54 5.26 8.45
CA ARG A 305 -15.74 6.33 9.45
C ARG A 305 -15.32 5.92 10.86
N LYS A 306 -15.43 4.64 11.22
CA LYS A 306 -15.00 4.07 12.51
C LYS A 306 -13.47 4.01 12.66
N VAL A 307 -12.71 3.98 11.55
CA VAL A 307 -11.24 4.03 11.56
C VAL A 307 -10.74 5.23 12.39
N LYS A 308 -9.71 5.00 13.20
CA LYS A 308 -9.11 6.02 14.07
C LYS A 308 -8.17 6.94 13.30
N LEU A 309 -7.26 6.39 12.50
CA LEU A 309 -6.39 7.12 11.59
C LEU A 309 -6.26 6.41 10.24
N HIS A 310 -6.16 7.19 9.18
CA HIS A 310 -5.77 6.77 7.84
C HIS A 310 -4.35 7.25 7.58
N PHE A 311 -3.41 6.32 7.66
CA PHE A 311 -2.01 6.52 7.31
C PHE A 311 -1.85 6.42 5.79
N VAL A 312 -1.25 7.44 5.19
CA VAL A 312 -1.17 7.61 3.72
C VAL A 312 0.29 7.63 3.29
N ASN A 313 0.65 6.81 2.30
CA ASN A 313 1.96 6.80 1.67
C ASN A 313 2.17 8.00 0.70
N GLN A 314 1.88 9.21 1.20
CA GLN A 314 2.11 10.48 0.52
C GLN A 314 2.93 11.37 1.45
N HIS A 315 3.96 12.02 0.92
CA HIS A 315 4.81 12.91 1.72
C HIS A 315 4.07 14.24 1.99
N PRO A 316 4.16 14.86 3.19
CA PRO A 316 3.46 16.11 3.50
C PRO A 316 3.72 17.29 2.55
N LEU A 317 4.92 17.33 1.94
CA LEU A 317 5.27 18.34 0.93
C LEU A 317 4.69 18.05 -0.46
N GLY A 318 4.18 16.85 -0.72
CA GLY A 318 3.58 16.42 -1.99
C GLY A 318 2.05 16.57 -2.01
N ILE A 319 1.52 17.61 -1.36
CA ILE A 319 0.08 17.85 -1.19
C ILE A 319 -0.22 19.27 -1.66
N PHE A 320 -1.30 19.46 -2.44
CA PHE A 320 -1.76 20.80 -2.83
C PHE A 320 -2.13 21.64 -1.61
N LYS A 321 -1.78 22.93 -1.61
CA LYS A 321 -2.11 23.86 -0.51
C LYS A 321 -3.61 23.93 -0.19
N THR A 322 -4.45 23.71 -1.20
CA THR A 322 -5.92 23.68 -1.15
C THR A 322 -6.49 22.33 -0.71
N PHE A 323 -5.67 21.29 -0.53
CA PHE A 323 -6.15 19.97 -0.11
C PHE A 323 -6.64 20.02 1.35
N PRO A 324 -7.81 19.44 1.66
CA PRO A 324 -8.35 19.43 3.01
C PRO A 324 -7.47 18.68 3.99
N LYS A 325 -7.22 19.30 5.15
CA LYS A 325 -6.57 18.65 6.29
C LYS A 325 -7.63 18.07 7.21
N HIS A 326 -7.46 16.81 7.61
CA HIS A 326 -8.34 16.14 8.58
C HIS A 326 -7.49 15.51 9.68
N GLU A 327 -7.97 15.55 10.92
CA GLU A 327 -7.23 15.04 12.09
C GLU A 327 -6.97 13.52 12.02
N LYS A 328 -7.81 12.77 11.30
CA LYS A 328 -7.61 11.34 11.08
C LYS A 328 -6.62 11.01 9.97
N ILE A 329 -6.19 11.97 9.14
CA ILE A 329 -5.27 11.67 8.02
C ILE A 329 -3.84 11.94 8.47
N VAL A 330 -2.98 10.91 8.40
CA VAL A 330 -1.56 11.01 8.77
C VAL A 330 -0.70 10.65 7.57
N TYR A 331 0.07 11.62 7.09
CA TYR A 331 0.95 11.48 5.94
C TYR A 331 2.27 10.86 6.39
N ILE A 332 2.53 9.62 5.93
CA ILE A 332 3.70 8.79 6.29
C ILE A 332 4.53 8.36 5.06
N GLY A 333 4.38 9.04 3.93
CA GLY A 333 5.16 8.74 2.73
C GLY A 333 6.66 8.84 3.00
N GLY A 334 7.39 7.74 2.80
CA GLY A 334 8.84 7.69 2.96
C GLY A 334 9.41 6.55 3.82
N ILE A 335 8.61 5.87 4.68
CA ILE A 335 9.10 4.90 5.68
C ILE A 335 10.19 3.93 5.14
N HIS A 336 9.95 3.25 4.02
CA HIS A 336 10.90 2.28 3.45
C HIS A 336 12.22 2.87 2.96
N VAL A 337 12.24 4.18 2.67
CA VAL A 337 13.41 4.93 2.25
C VAL A 337 14.30 5.27 3.45
N GLU A 338 13.69 5.43 4.63
CA GLU A 338 14.34 5.73 5.90
C GLU A 338 14.91 4.48 6.61
N GLU A 339 14.11 3.42 6.78
CA GLU A 339 14.49 2.27 7.63
C GLU A 339 15.77 1.57 7.20
N LYS A 340 16.03 1.50 5.89
CA LYS A 340 17.19 0.82 5.32
C LYS A 340 18.41 1.74 5.15
N ASN A 341 18.36 2.97 5.68
CA ASN A 341 19.35 4.03 5.41
C ASN A 341 19.66 4.20 3.90
N ILE A 342 18.73 3.84 3.00
CA ILE A 342 19.01 3.70 1.56
C ILE A 342 19.52 5.01 0.98
N LEU A 343 18.94 6.16 1.36
CA LEU A 343 19.47 7.46 0.94
C LEU A 343 20.83 7.76 1.56
N LEU A 344 21.02 7.48 2.85
CA LEU A 344 22.24 7.79 3.58
C LEU A 344 23.46 7.01 3.07
N GLU A 345 23.29 5.73 2.74
CA GLU A 345 24.37 4.86 2.27
C GLU A 345 24.52 4.86 0.75
N LYS A 346 23.42 4.84 -0.03
CA LYS A 346 23.54 4.86 -1.49
C LYS A 346 23.82 6.24 -2.06
N VAL A 347 23.31 7.36 -1.52
CA VAL A 347 23.76 8.68 -2.02
C VAL A 347 25.28 8.87 -1.84
N LYS A 348 25.90 8.12 -0.91
CA LYS A 348 27.37 8.05 -0.74
C LYS A 348 28.08 7.00 -1.61
N LYS A 349 27.40 6.06 -2.26
CA LYS A 349 28.02 4.93 -2.98
C LYS A 349 27.50 4.67 -4.41
N GLU A 350 26.24 4.89 -4.73
CA GLU A 350 25.61 4.52 -6.01
C GLU A 350 24.51 5.47 -6.50
N ASN A 351 24.31 5.50 -7.83
CA ASN A 351 23.26 6.28 -8.49
C ASN A 351 21.85 5.67 -8.26
N ASP A 352 21.28 5.75 -7.05
CA ASP A 352 19.89 5.30 -6.82
C ASP A 352 18.88 6.22 -7.54
N LYS A 353 17.91 5.63 -8.23
CA LYS A 353 17.19 6.25 -9.37
C LYS A 353 15.81 6.83 -9.01
N ARG A 354 15.49 6.96 -7.72
CA ARG A 354 14.18 7.47 -7.25
C ARG A 354 14.18 9.00 -7.21
N ALA A 355 13.71 9.62 -8.28
CA ALA A 355 13.92 11.03 -8.62
C ALA A 355 13.78 12.05 -7.47
N MET A 356 12.65 12.07 -6.75
CA MET A 356 12.40 13.05 -5.68
C MET A 356 13.44 13.01 -4.55
N TYR A 357 13.89 11.82 -4.15
CA TYR A 357 14.90 11.66 -3.09
C TYR A 357 16.35 11.78 -3.62
N ALA A 358 16.52 11.62 -4.93
CA ALA A 358 17.79 11.83 -5.63
C ALA A 358 18.04 13.29 -6.02
N GLY A 359 17.07 14.20 -5.83
CA GLY A 359 17.17 15.59 -6.28
C GLY A 359 17.09 15.74 -7.80
N VAL A 360 16.64 14.69 -8.49
CA VAL A 360 16.58 14.66 -9.95
C VAL A 360 15.25 15.25 -10.40
N PRO A 361 15.24 16.33 -11.19
CA PRO A 361 14.01 16.87 -11.75
C PRO A 361 13.39 15.91 -12.77
N LEU A 362 12.10 16.11 -13.09
CA LEU A 362 11.30 15.15 -13.85
C LEU A 362 10.68 15.73 -15.13
N ILE A 363 10.65 14.93 -16.20
CA ILE A 363 9.67 15.09 -17.28
C ILE A 363 8.65 13.97 -17.11
N CYS A 364 7.42 14.32 -16.75
CA CYS A 364 6.34 13.41 -16.46
C CYS A 364 5.47 13.20 -17.71
N ILE A 365 5.40 11.97 -18.19
CA ILE A 365 4.51 11.54 -19.28
C ILE A 365 3.52 10.51 -18.68
N PRO A 366 2.37 10.95 -18.15
CA PRO A 366 1.39 10.04 -17.56
C PRO A 366 0.63 9.26 -18.65
N TYR A 367 0.46 7.97 -18.38
CA TYR A 367 -0.27 7.02 -19.21
C TYR A 367 -1.68 6.74 -18.67
N ALA A 368 -1.81 6.46 -17.36
CA ALA A 368 -3.06 5.99 -16.76
C ALA A 368 -3.20 6.31 -15.26
N ALA A 369 -4.38 6.03 -14.71
CA ALA A 369 -4.69 6.01 -13.27
C ALA A 369 -4.34 7.33 -12.53
N ASP A 370 -3.54 7.25 -11.47
CA ASP A 370 -3.12 8.34 -10.59
C ASP A 370 -1.94 9.15 -11.15
N GLN A 371 -1.32 8.69 -12.25
CA GLN A 371 -0.13 9.32 -12.82
C GLN A 371 -0.39 10.76 -13.26
N PHE A 372 -1.61 11.08 -13.73
CA PHE A 372 -2.01 12.45 -14.06
C PHE A 372 -1.92 13.37 -12.84
N TYR A 373 -2.52 12.95 -11.71
CA TYR A 373 -2.45 13.66 -10.44
C TYR A 373 -1.01 13.82 -9.95
N ASN A 374 -0.21 12.74 -9.94
CA ASN A 374 1.19 12.79 -9.52
C ASN A 374 2.04 13.70 -10.42
N SER A 375 1.76 13.75 -11.72
CA SER A 375 2.41 14.66 -12.67
C SER A 375 2.07 16.12 -12.37
N SER A 376 0.82 16.42 -12.04
CA SER A 376 0.42 17.76 -11.60
C SER A 376 1.03 18.18 -10.25
N ILE A 377 1.31 17.24 -9.34
CA ILE A 377 2.09 17.52 -8.12
C ILE A 377 3.56 17.85 -8.47
N VAL A 378 4.19 17.06 -9.35
CA VAL A 378 5.57 17.30 -9.80
C VAL A 378 5.73 18.70 -10.42
N GLU A 379 4.79 19.09 -11.28
CA GLU A 379 4.78 20.42 -11.87
C GLU A 379 4.48 21.51 -10.82
N HIS A 380 3.53 21.27 -9.89
CA HIS A 380 3.18 22.18 -8.78
C HIS A 380 4.36 22.50 -7.85
N LEU A 381 5.21 21.51 -7.58
CA LEU A 381 6.41 21.69 -6.77
C LEU A 381 7.55 22.38 -7.53
N GLY A 382 7.38 22.64 -8.83
CA GLY A 382 8.41 23.21 -9.70
C GLY A 382 9.60 22.27 -9.94
N ILE A 383 9.47 20.97 -9.61
CA ILE A 383 10.54 19.97 -9.74
C ILE A 383 10.50 19.23 -11.08
N GLY A 384 9.57 19.58 -11.96
CA GLY A 384 9.46 18.96 -13.28
C GLY A 384 8.42 19.60 -14.19
N ILE A 385 8.27 19.00 -15.37
CA ILE A 385 7.33 19.39 -16.42
C ILE A 385 6.39 18.22 -16.69
N TYR A 386 5.10 18.49 -16.80
CA TYR A 386 4.09 17.50 -17.19
C TYR A 386 3.79 17.64 -18.68
N VAL A 387 4.19 16.63 -19.47
CA VAL A 387 3.89 16.51 -20.90
C VAL A 387 2.74 15.52 -21.08
N LYS A 388 1.59 15.99 -21.54
CA LYS A 388 0.39 15.17 -21.70
C LYS A 388 0.36 14.44 -23.04
N MET A 389 0.12 13.12 -23.01
CA MET A 389 -0.26 12.38 -24.21
C MET A 389 -1.71 12.69 -24.61
N ILE A 390 -1.92 13.01 -25.88
CA ILE A 390 -3.26 13.26 -26.43
C ILE A 390 -3.91 11.91 -26.74
N LYS A 391 -5.04 11.60 -26.08
CA LYS A 391 -5.81 10.38 -26.38
C LYS A 391 -6.29 10.39 -27.84
N ILE A 392 -6.23 9.23 -28.49
CA ILE A 392 -6.91 9.02 -29.76
C ILE A 392 -8.42 9.03 -29.47
N GLU A 393 -9.14 9.88 -30.19
CA GLU A 393 -10.60 9.85 -30.27
C GLU A 393 -10.92 9.33 -31.66
N GLU A 394 -12.01 8.57 -31.78
CA GLU A 394 -12.44 7.99 -33.04
C GLU A 394 -12.64 9.10 -34.09
N GLY A 395 -12.02 8.93 -35.27
CA GLY A 395 -12.15 9.86 -36.39
C GLY A 395 -11.16 11.04 -36.46
N ARG A 396 -10.20 11.20 -35.53
CA ARG A 396 -9.11 12.20 -35.69
C ARG A 396 -7.84 11.59 -36.27
N ASP A 397 -7.12 12.35 -37.10
CA ASP A 397 -5.82 11.96 -37.64
C ASP A 397 -4.80 11.67 -36.52
N VAL A 398 -4.03 10.60 -36.69
CA VAL A 398 -3.01 10.14 -35.75
C VAL A 398 -1.71 10.93 -35.90
N SER A 399 -1.44 11.46 -37.10
CA SER A 399 -0.23 12.23 -37.41
C SER A 399 -0.14 13.51 -36.58
N ASP A 400 -1.21 14.32 -36.54
CA ASP A 400 -1.32 15.55 -35.73
C ASP A 400 -1.02 15.33 -34.24
N LYS A 401 -1.40 14.17 -33.69
CA LYS A 401 -1.20 13.85 -32.26
C LYS A 401 0.24 13.48 -31.95
N ASN A 402 0.88 12.71 -32.82
CA ASN A 402 2.30 12.42 -32.69
C ASN A 402 3.13 13.70 -32.85
N LEU A 403 2.80 14.54 -33.84
CA LEU A 403 3.45 15.84 -34.04
C LEU A 403 3.29 16.77 -32.83
N LYS A 404 2.08 16.88 -32.25
CA LYS A 404 1.90 17.71 -31.04
C LYS A 404 2.60 17.13 -29.81
N PHE A 405 2.56 15.82 -29.58
CA PHE A 405 3.32 15.23 -28.47
C PHE A 405 4.83 15.42 -28.65
N GLU A 406 5.35 15.21 -29.86
CA GLU A 406 6.76 15.43 -30.19
C GLU A 406 7.16 16.90 -29.98
N TYR A 407 6.31 17.84 -30.39
CA TYR A 407 6.49 19.27 -30.13
C TYR A 407 6.51 19.58 -28.63
N ASP A 408 5.47 19.19 -27.88
CA ASP A 408 5.34 19.44 -26.44
C ASP A 408 6.51 18.81 -25.66
N PHE A 409 6.96 17.61 -26.07
CA PHE A 409 8.11 16.93 -25.48
C PHE A 409 9.43 17.63 -25.81
N LYS A 410 9.63 18.09 -27.05
CA LYS A 410 10.81 18.89 -27.44
C LYS A 410 10.86 20.21 -26.67
N GLU A 411 9.75 20.91 -26.53
CA GLU A 411 9.67 22.14 -25.75
C GLU A 411 9.97 21.89 -24.28
N ALA A 412 9.36 20.87 -23.67
CA ALA A 412 9.67 20.47 -22.30
C ALA A 412 11.16 20.10 -22.13
N PHE A 413 11.74 19.33 -23.04
CA PHE A 413 13.15 18.97 -23.04
C PHE A 413 14.04 20.22 -23.13
N ASN A 414 13.78 21.10 -24.09
CA ASN A 414 14.50 22.36 -24.27
C ASN A 414 14.41 23.26 -23.03
N GLU A 415 13.21 23.45 -22.47
CA GLU A 415 13.00 24.26 -21.25
C GLU A 415 13.77 23.68 -20.05
N PHE A 416 13.74 22.36 -19.90
CA PHE A 416 14.36 21.62 -18.81
C PHE A 416 15.90 21.69 -18.83
N PHE A 417 16.52 21.67 -20.02
CA PHE A 417 17.98 21.84 -20.17
C PHE A 417 18.43 23.31 -20.17
N SER A 418 17.56 24.23 -20.58
CA SER A 418 17.89 25.67 -20.63
C SER A 418 17.79 26.37 -19.28
N HIS A 419 17.11 25.76 -18.28
CA HIS A 419 16.87 26.38 -16.98
C HIS A 419 17.24 25.45 -15.81
N ASP A 420 18.15 25.90 -14.95
CA ASP A 420 18.50 25.19 -13.71
C ASP A 420 17.39 25.21 -12.64
N LYS A 421 16.29 25.96 -12.87
CA LYS A 421 15.17 26.15 -11.94
C LYS A 421 14.60 24.82 -11.42
N TYR A 422 14.45 23.81 -12.27
CA TYR A 422 13.92 22.50 -11.88
C TYR A 422 14.91 21.72 -11.02
N SER A 423 16.21 21.77 -11.35
CA SER A 423 17.26 21.12 -10.54
C SER A 423 17.34 21.77 -9.16
N LYS A 424 17.41 23.11 -9.10
CA LYS A 424 17.37 23.86 -7.84
C LYS A 424 16.11 23.56 -7.02
N ALA A 425 14.94 23.44 -7.65
CA ALA A 425 13.71 23.10 -6.95
C ALA A 425 13.72 21.67 -6.41
N ALA A 426 14.22 20.70 -7.20
CA ALA A 426 14.33 19.30 -6.81
C ALA A 426 15.36 19.10 -5.68
N ASP A 427 16.52 19.77 -5.73
CA ASP A 427 17.51 19.81 -4.66
C ASP A 427 16.94 20.45 -3.38
N ASN A 428 16.30 21.63 -3.50
CA ASN A 428 15.66 22.29 -2.36
C ASN A 428 14.54 21.43 -1.74
N LEU A 429 13.80 20.66 -2.54
CA LEU A 429 12.79 19.73 -2.04
C LEU A 429 13.45 18.54 -1.34
N ARG A 430 14.49 17.95 -1.95
CA ARG A 430 15.30 16.88 -1.36
C ARG A 430 15.88 17.30 -0.01
N GLU A 431 16.48 18.47 0.09
CA GLU A 431 17.03 18.97 1.37
C GLU A 431 15.93 19.23 2.41
N LYS A 432 14.74 19.72 2.03
CA LYS A 432 13.59 19.83 2.95
C LYS A 432 13.07 18.48 3.43
N ILE A 433 13.00 17.49 2.54
CA ILE A 433 12.62 16.11 2.86
C ILE A 433 13.64 15.53 3.85
N LEU A 434 14.92 15.59 3.51
CA LEU A 434 16.02 15.10 4.33
C LEU A 434 16.11 15.82 5.68
N SER A 435 16.05 17.15 5.73
CA SER A 435 16.10 17.91 6.99
C SER A 435 14.92 17.59 7.91
N ASN A 436 13.71 17.41 7.37
CA ASN A 436 12.56 17.00 8.16
C ASN A 436 12.76 15.59 8.76
N TYR A 437 13.35 14.65 8.02
CA TYR A 437 13.73 13.34 8.56
C TYR A 437 14.88 13.41 9.59
N TYR A 438 15.81 14.36 9.44
CA TYR A 438 16.93 14.56 10.38
C TYR A 438 16.55 15.35 11.64
N ASN A 439 15.40 16.04 11.66
CA ASN A 439 14.85 16.73 12.83
C ASN A 439 14.26 15.79 13.90
N GLY A 440 14.71 14.52 13.96
CA GLY A 440 14.50 13.62 15.10
C GLY A 440 13.28 12.70 15.04
N HIS A 441 12.43 12.81 14.01
CA HIS A 441 11.26 11.93 13.86
C HIS A 441 11.23 11.27 12.48
N LYS A 442 11.50 9.96 12.44
CA LYS A 442 11.26 9.13 11.26
C LYS A 442 9.75 9.02 11.03
N ALA A 443 9.29 8.78 9.81
CA ALA A 443 7.88 8.51 9.53
C ALA A 443 7.38 7.26 10.30
N LYS A 444 8.29 6.32 10.61
CA LYS A 444 8.05 5.22 11.56
C LYS A 444 7.76 5.70 12.97
N ASP A 445 8.52 6.68 13.47
CA ASP A 445 8.35 7.20 14.83
C ASP A 445 7.03 7.96 14.94
N VAL A 446 6.68 8.75 13.91
CA VAL A 446 5.36 9.41 13.80
C VAL A 446 4.22 8.38 13.76
N PHE A 447 4.37 7.30 13.00
CA PHE A 447 3.38 6.22 12.94
C PHE A 447 3.18 5.56 14.32
N LEU A 448 4.26 5.20 15.01
CA LEU A 448 4.22 4.60 16.35
C LEU A 448 3.67 5.55 17.42
N GLU A 449 4.08 6.83 17.42
CA GLU A 449 3.57 7.87 18.33
C GLU A 449 2.05 8.04 18.18
N LYS A 450 1.56 8.12 16.93
CA LYS A 450 0.14 8.32 16.63
C LYS A 450 -0.72 7.13 17.04
N ILE A 451 -0.22 5.90 16.89
CA ILE A 451 -0.88 4.70 17.42
C ILE A 451 -0.88 4.70 18.95
N SER A 452 0.30 4.89 19.56
CA SER A 452 0.49 4.86 21.04
C SER A 452 -0.47 5.84 21.74
N LYS A 453 -0.59 7.07 21.22
CA LYS A 453 -1.49 8.11 21.73
C LYS A 453 -2.98 7.71 21.70
N ILE A 454 -3.39 6.86 20.76
CA ILE A 454 -4.79 6.43 20.60
C ILE A 454 -5.11 5.19 21.43
N ILE A 455 -4.13 4.30 21.64
CA ILE A 455 -4.31 3.11 22.47
C ILE A 455 -4.11 3.39 23.97
N GLY A 456 -3.42 4.48 24.32
CA GLY A 456 -3.26 4.96 25.70
C GLY A 456 -2.02 4.41 26.42
N ASP A 457 -0.89 4.31 25.70
CA ASP A 457 0.43 3.87 26.20
C ASP A 457 1.31 5.02 26.73
#